data_AF-A0A952A747-F1
#
_entry.id   AF-A0A952A747-F1
#
_cell.length_a   1.000
_cell.length_b   1.000
_cell.length_c   1.000
_cell.angle_alpha   90.00
_cell.angle_beta   90.00
_cell.angle_gamma   90.00
#
_symmetry.space_group_name_H-M   'P 1'
#
loop_
_entity.id
_entity.type
_entity.pdbx_description
1 polymer ?
#
loop_
_entity_poly.entity_id
_entity_poly.type
_entity_poly.pdbx_seq_one_letter_code
_entity_poly.pdbx_strand_id
1 'polypeptide(L)'
;GEIQPDWDRMGPFLEKAMNRVPVSMTIGLKKLFCGPESFTPDLRPIVGEAPELKNYFVCAGLNSIGILTGGGMGRLMSNWIMTGDPGYDITGFNIDRLQVYQSNPEYRKTRTVESLGMVYKCHYPYKSPETARGAKKSPFHDRLAAAGAYFKDVSGWEGADWYAPPGVEPKIEKHSFGRHNFWPYWEAEHKAAREGVILMDMSFMCKFLVQGKDAGAALDYISANSVNGPANTITYTQWLNKFGKLEADLTVTKLGDEKFFVVVTDTQLRHAETIMRRNMEGKHAFVTDVTGAYGQLNIQGPKSRELMQALTSVDMSNEAFPFRHAREIDIGFARVLCVRITYLGELGYELYI
;
A
#
# COMPACT_ATOMS: atom_id res chain seq x y z
N GLY A 1 12.63 -14.82 -32.07
CA GLY A 1 12.21 -13.61 -31.36
C GLY A 1 13.40 -12.74 -31.07
N GLU A 2 14.13 -12.35 -32.11
CA GLU A 2 15.21 -11.37 -31.99
C GLU A 2 14.67 -10.02 -32.43
N ILE A 3 15.05 -8.97 -31.71
CA ILE A 3 14.74 -7.58 -32.00
C ILE A 3 15.97 -7.00 -32.73
N GLN A 4 15.76 -6.04 -33.63
CA GLN A 4 16.87 -5.41 -34.34
C GLN A 4 17.83 -4.76 -33.34
N PRO A 5 19.13 -5.10 -33.35
CA PRO A 5 20.09 -4.49 -32.46
C PRO A 5 20.26 -2.98 -32.74
N ASP A 6 20.34 -2.21 -31.67
CA ASP A 6 20.57 -0.76 -31.73
C ASP A 6 22.00 -0.45 -31.30
N TRP A 7 22.89 -0.36 -32.28
CA TRP A 7 24.32 -0.13 -32.09
C TRP A 7 24.61 1.26 -31.56
N ASP A 8 23.90 2.28 -32.04
CA ASP A 8 24.11 3.67 -31.63
C ASP A 8 23.75 3.86 -30.15
N ARG A 9 22.67 3.21 -29.69
CA ARG A 9 22.29 3.22 -28.28
C ARG A 9 23.27 2.44 -27.40
N MET A 10 23.72 1.26 -27.84
CA MET A 10 24.49 0.35 -26.99
C MET A 10 26.01 0.57 -27.05
N GLY A 11 26.53 1.15 -28.13
CA GLY A 11 27.94 1.39 -28.38
C GLY A 11 28.68 2.06 -27.22
N PRO A 12 28.19 3.20 -26.68
CA PRO A 12 28.86 3.88 -25.57
C PRO A 12 29.01 3.02 -24.30
N PHE A 13 28.03 2.16 -24.01
CA PHE A 13 28.10 1.25 -22.87
C PHE A 13 29.07 0.10 -23.12
N LEU A 14 29.11 -0.41 -24.36
CA LEU A 14 30.03 -1.46 -24.76
C LEU A 14 31.48 -0.98 -24.70
N GLU A 15 31.78 0.20 -25.22
CA GLU A 15 33.12 0.81 -25.15
C GLU A 15 33.58 0.95 -23.69
N LYS A 16 32.69 1.40 -22.79
CA LYS A 16 32.99 1.49 -21.35
C LYS A 16 33.26 0.12 -20.73
N ALA A 17 32.52 -0.92 -21.12
CA ALA A 17 32.76 -2.29 -20.67
C ALA A 17 34.09 -2.84 -21.20
N MET A 18 34.42 -2.59 -22.46
CA MET A 18 35.68 -3.00 -23.08
C MET A 18 36.89 -2.29 -22.44
N ASN A 19 36.76 -1.00 -22.10
CA ASN A 19 37.78 -0.26 -21.34
C ASN A 19 38.08 -0.89 -19.98
N ARG A 20 37.10 -1.54 -19.34
CA ARG A 20 37.30 -2.26 -18.07
C ARG A 20 38.01 -3.60 -18.27
N VAL A 21 37.86 -4.23 -19.44
CA VAL A 21 38.48 -5.52 -19.80
C VAL A 21 39.19 -5.39 -21.16
N PRO A 22 40.38 -4.75 -21.22
CA PRO A 22 40.94 -4.24 -22.48
C PRO A 22 41.17 -5.27 -23.60
N VAL A 23 41.46 -6.54 -23.26
CA VAL A 23 41.65 -7.61 -24.25
C VAL A 23 40.41 -7.83 -25.15
N SER A 24 39.22 -7.43 -24.70
CA SER A 24 38.00 -7.54 -25.50
C SER A 24 37.98 -6.63 -26.74
N MET A 25 38.77 -5.56 -26.76
CA MET A 25 38.87 -4.66 -27.92
C MET A 25 39.55 -5.32 -29.12
N THR A 26 40.48 -6.25 -28.88
CA THR A 26 41.21 -6.93 -29.96
C THR A 26 40.50 -8.19 -30.43
N ILE A 27 39.80 -8.89 -29.53
CA ILE A 27 39.03 -10.11 -29.84
C ILE A 27 37.79 -9.79 -30.71
N GLY A 28 37.17 -8.62 -30.49
CA GLY A 28 35.99 -8.18 -31.22
C GLY A 28 34.69 -8.88 -30.79
N LEU A 29 33.59 -8.54 -31.48
CA LEU A 29 32.25 -9.02 -31.18
C LEU A 29 31.81 -10.09 -32.17
N LYS A 30 31.35 -11.24 -31.66
CA LYS A 30 30.77 -12.30 -32.50
C LYS A 30 29.29 -12.05 -32.83
N LYS A 31 28.51 -11.55 -31.87
CA LYS A 31 27.06 -11.33 -32.00
C LYS A 31 26.61 -10.25 -31.03
N LEU A 32 25.78 -9.32 -31.50
CA LEU A 32 24.96 -8.47 -30.65
C LEU A 32 23.52 -9.00 -30.70
N PHE A 33 23.09 -9.64 -29.62
CA PHE A 33 21.76 -10.21 -29.50
C PHE A 33 20.85 -9.23 -28.74
N CYS A 34 19.70 -8.91 -29.32
CA CYS A 34 18.62 -8.20 -28.64
C CYS A 34 17.39 -9.12 -28.60
N GLY A 35 16.95 -9.48 -27.40
CA GLY A 35 15.81 -10.36 -27.17
C GLY A 35 14.76 -9.68 -26.28
N PRO A 36 13.48 -10.07 -26.40
CA PRO A 36 12.44 -9.60 -25.51
C PRO A 36 12.62 -10.22 -24.11
N GLU A 37 12.20 -9.48 -23.10
CA GLU A 37 12.12 -9.94 -21.72
C GLU A 37 10.87 -9.36 -21.06
N SER A 38 10.32 -10.09 -20.10
CA SER A 38 9.14 -9.66 -19.34
C SER A 38 9.55 -8.91 -18.09
N PHE A 39 9.34 -7.60 -18.10
CA PHE A 39 9.53 -6.74 -16.93
C PHE A 39 8.21 -6.30 -16.31
N THR A 40 8.17 -6.25 -14.98
CA THR A 40 7.04 -5.73 -14.19
C THR A 40 7.31 -4.30 -13.73
N PRO A 41 6.25 -3.52 -13.41
CA PRO A 41 6.41 -2.15 -12.93
C PRO A 41 7.25 -2.00 -11.65
N ASP A 42 7.41 -3.07 -10.86
CA ASP A 42 8.16 -3.07 -9.59
C ASP A 42 9.41 -3.98 -9.61
N LEU A 43 9.75 -4.55 -10.77
CA LEU A 43 10.82 -5.55 -10.94
C LEU A 43 10.70 -6.81 -10.07
N ARG A 44 9.52 -7.08 -9.50
CA ARG A 44 9.25 -8.33 -8.79
C ARG A 44 8.40 -9.26 -9.65
N PRO A 45 8.60 -10.58 -9.58
CA PRO A 45 7.78 -11.50 -10.34
C PRO A 45 6.32 -11.46 -9.91
N ILE A 46 5.43 -11.97 -10.75
CA ILE A 46 4.00 -12.10 -10.48
C ILE A 46 3.71 -13.58 -10.26
N VAL A 47 3.50 -13.95 -9.00
CA VAL A 47 3.41 -15.36 -8.60
C VAL A 47 2.22 -15.57 -7.68
N GLY A 48 1.45 -16.63 -7.87
CA GLY A 48 0.37 -17.04 -6.97
C GLY A 48 -0.96 -17.28 -7.68
N GLU A 49 -1.97 -17.64 -6.89
CA GLU A 49 -3.33 -17.83 -7.38
C GLU A 49 -3.99 -16.48 -7.66
N ALA A 50 -4.63 -16.32 -8.81
CA ALA A 50 -5.29 -15.08 -9.17
C ALA A 50 -6.48 -14.77 -8.23
N PRO A 51 -6.62 -13.51 -7.77
CA PRO A 51 -7.80 -13.06 -7.02
C PRO A 51 -9.13 -13.31 -7.73
N GLU A 52 -9.15 -13.18 -9.06
CA GLU A 52 -10.36 -13.27 -9.89
C GLU A 52 -10.86 -14.69 -10.11
N LEU A 53 -9.98 -15.69 -10.01
CA LEU A 53 -10.25 -17.06 -10.46
C LEU A 53 -9.67 -18.08 -9.49
N LYS A 54 -10.52 -19.00 -9.04
CA LYS A 54 -10.08 -20.15 -8.25
C LYS A 54 -9.29 -21.13 -9.12
N ASN A 55 -8.24 -21.70 -8.53
CA ASN A 55 -7.34 -22.67 -9.15
C ASN A 55 -6.62 -22.17 -10.41
N TYR A 56 -6.53 -20.84 -10.61
CA TYR A 56 -5.75 -20.25 -11.69
C TYR A 56 -4.47 -19.65 -11.14
N PHE A 57 -3.34 -20.30 -11.40
CA PHE A 57 -2.03 -19.91 -10.88
C PHE A 57 -1.17 -19.23 -11.94
N VAL A 58 -0.52 -18.14 -11.56
CA VAL A 58 0.42 -17.39 -12.39
C VAL A 58 1.82 -17.51 -11.82
N CYS A 59 2.82 -17.66 -12.69
CA CYS A 59 4.24 -17.52 -12.37
C CYS A 59 4.92 -16.86 -13.58
N ALA A 60 4.93 -15.54 -13.63
CA ALA A 60 5.35 -14.76 -14.79
C ALA A 60 6.17 -13.52 -14.40
N GLY A 61 6.74 -12.84 -15.41
CA GLY A 61 7.49 -11.59 -15.20
C GLY A 61 8.73 -11.77 -14.34
N LEU A 62 9.55 -12.80 -14.62
CA LEU A 62 10.74 -13.13 -13.82
C LEU A 62 11.93 -12.16 -14.03
N ASN A 63 11.74 -10.99 -14.65
CA ASN A 63 12.63 -9.83 -14.65
C ASN A 63 14.13 -10.14 -14.85
N SER A 64 14.49 -10.91 -15.88
CA SER A 64 15.88 -11.32 -16.18
C SER A 64 16.56 -12.20 -15.12
N ILE A 65 15.84 -12.67 -14.11
CA ILE A 65 16.35 -13.63 -13.10
C ILE A 65 15.68 -15.00 -13.21
N GLY A 66 14.84 -15.24 -14.23
CA GLY A 66 14.06 -16.48 -14.36
C GLY A 66 14.87 -17.77 -14.43
N ILE A 67 16.04 -17.75 -15.07
CA ILE A 67 16.96 -18.92 -15.07
C ILE A 67 17.48 -19.17 -13.64
N LEU A 68 17.89 -18.11 -12.95
CA LEU A 68 18.44 -18.18 -11.59
C LEU A 68 17.39 -18.65 -10.57
N THR A 69 16.16 -18.15 -10.68
CA THR A 69 15.08 -18.42 -9.71
C THR A 69 14.20 -19.59 -10.10
N GLY A 70 14.30 -20.11 -11.33
CA GLY A 70 13.35 -21.06 -11.91
C GLY A 70 13.15 -22.34 -11.08
N GLY A 71 14.23 -22.92 -10.57
CA GLY A 71 14.15 -24.11 -9.70
C GLY A 71 13.39 -23.84 -8.39
N GLY A 72 13.66 -22.68 -7.75
CA GLY A 72 12.96 -22.26 -6.54
C GLY A 72 11.48 -21.96 -6.80
N MET A 73 11.18 -21.24 -7.88
CA MET A 73 9.80 -20.92 -8.28
C MET A 73 9.01 -22.19 -8.61
N GLY A 74 9.61 -23.17 -9.30
CA GLY A 74 8.97 -24.45 -9.59
C GLY A 74 8.59 -25.22 -8.33
N ARG A 75 9.47 -25.27 -7.32
CA ARG A 75 9.20 -25.89 -6.01
C ARG A 75 8.10 -25.14 -5.24
N LEU A 76 8.15 -23.81 -5.24
CA LEU A 76 7.16 -22.98 -4.56
C LEU A 76 5.77 -23.19 -5.17
N MET A 77 5.65 -23.12 -6.49
CA MET A 77 4.39 -23.30 -7.20
C MET A 77 3.82 -24.70 -7.04
N SER A 78 4.65 -25.74 -7.13
CA SER A 78 4.17 -27.11 -6.94
C SER A 78 3.67 -27.35 -5.51
N ASN A 79 4.38 -26.84 -4.50
CA ASN A 79 3.92 -26.94 -3.12
C ASN A 79 2.60 -26.19 -2.89
N TRP A 80 2.48 -24.97 -3.44
CA TRP A 80 1.28 -24.15 -3.31
C TRP A 80 0.06 -24.84 -3.94
N ILE A 81 0.19 -25.34 -5.17
CA ILE A 81 -0.90 -26.02 -5.87
C ILE A 81 -1.33 -27.29 -5.12
N MET A 82 -0.38 -28.08 -4.61
CA MET A 82 -0.67 -29.37 -3.98
C MET A 82 -1.22 -29.26 -2.56
N THR A 83 -0.82 -28.23 -1.80
CA THR A 83 -1.11 -28.14 -0.35
C THR A 83 -1.96 -26.92 0.04
N GLY A 84 -2.04 -25.93 -0.85
CA GLY A 84 -2.60 -24.61 -0.56
C GLY A 84 -1.67 -23.70 0.24
N ASP A 85 -0.43 -24.10 0.54
CA ASP A 85 0.60 -23.27 1.19
C ASP A 85 1.81 -23.12 0.26
N PRO A 86 2.28 -21.90 -0.07
CA PRO A 86 3.56 -21.72 -0.76
C PRO A 86 4.76 -22.20 0.07
N GLY A 87 4.61 -22.34 1.39
CA GLY A 87 5.65 -22.75 2.32
C GLY A 87 6.62 -21.63 2.75
N TYR A 88 6.48 -20.45 2.15
CA TYR A 88 7.32 -19.27 2.36
C TYR A 88 6.45 -18.01 2.40
N ASP A 89 6.98 -16.92 2.95
CA ASP A 89 6.36 -15.61 2.77
C ASP A 89 6.54 -15.16 1.32
N ILE A 90 5.41 -14.98 0.63
CA ILE A 90 5.34 -14.60 -0.77
C ILE A 90 4.81 -13.18 -0.98
N THR A 91 4.52 -12.44 0.10
CA THR A 91 3.90 -11.11 0.08
C THR A 91 4.61 -10.17 -0.89
N GLY A 92 5.94 -10.24 -0.92
CA GLY A 92 6.76 -9.39 -1.79
C GLY A 92 6.51 -9.57 -3.29
N PHE A 93 6.04 -10.72 -3.74
CA PHE A 93 5.88 -11.06 -5.15
C PHE A 93 4.56 -11.78 -5.48
N ASN A 94 3.62 -11.79 -4.54
CA ASN A 94 2.26 -12.27 -4.76
C ASN A 94 1.58 -11.47 -5.88
N ILE A 95 0.75 -12.11 -6.70
CA ILE A 95 -0.07 -11.47 -7.73
C ILE A 95 -1.09 -10.47 -7.15
N ASP A 96 -1.57 -10.69 -5.93
CA ASP A 96 -2.55 -9.81 -5.26
C ASP A 96 -1.94 -8.50 -4.73
N ARG A 97 -0.61 -8.34 -4.68
CA ARG A 97 0.03 -7.05 -4.37
C ARG A 97 -0.26 -5.97 -5.41
N LEU A 98 -0.54 -6.39 -6.66
CA LEU A 98 -0.72 -5.49 -7.79
C LEU A 98 -2.16 -5.02 -7.86
N GLN A 99 -2.39 -3.72 -7.81
CA GLN A 99 -3.73 -3.15 -7.89
C GLN A 99 -4.21 -2.99 -9.34
N VAL A 100 -5.53 -2.99 -9.56
CA VAL A 100 -6.13 -3.00 -10.91
C VAL A 100 -5.64 -1.85 -11.80
N TYR A 101 -5.44 -0.65 -11.25
CA TYR A 101 -4.96 0.51 -12.03
C TYR A 101 -3.57 0.25 -12.66
N GLN A 102 -2.74 -0.61 -12.06
CA GLN A 102 -1.40 -0.94 -12.55
C GLN A 102 -1.44 -1.87 -13.77
N SER A 103 -2.61 -2.43 -14.13
CA SER A 103 -2.82 -3.17 -15.37
C SER A 103 -2.93 -2.25 -16.60
N ASN A 104 -3.14 -0.94 -16.38
CA ASN A 104 -3.22 0.07 -17.44
C ASN A 104 -1.96 0.01 -18.34
N PRO A 105 -2.10 -0.14 -19.67
CA PRO A 105 -0.95 -0.24 -20.57
C PRO A 105 0.01 0.94 -20.50
N GLU A 106 -0.49 2.17 -20.34
CA GLU A 106 0.35 3.37 -20.26
C GLU A 106 1.11 3.46 -18.94
N TYR A 107 0.46 3.09 -17.83
CA TYR A 107 1.14 2.97 -16.52
C TYR A 107 2.31 1.98 -16.62
N ARG A 108 2.07 0.80 -17.19
CA ARG A 108 3.11 -0.23 -17.36
C ARG A 108 4.24 0.26 -18.26
N LYS A 109 3.90 0.83 -19.42
CA LYS A 109 4.88 1.37 -20.38
C LYS A 109 5.75 2.45 -19.73
N THR A 110 5.15 3.36 -18.97
CA THR A 110 5.85 4.47 -18.32
C THR A 110 6.71 3.99 -17.15
N ARG A 111 6.14 3.25 -16.19
CA ARG A 111 6.83 2.82 -14.95
C ARG A 111 7.94 1.81 -15.24
N THR A 112 7.71 0.83 -16.11
CA THR A 112 8.67 -0.26 -16.32
C THR A 112 10.01 0.22 -16.88
N VAL A 113 10.02 1.30 -17.67
CA VAL A 113 11.28 1.90 -18.19
C VAL A 113 12.14 2.44 -17.04
N GLU A 114 11.53 3.14 -16.08
CA GLU A 114 12.23 3.62 -14.88
C GLU A 114 12.76 2.44 -14.07
N SER A 115 11.89 1.49 -13.73
CA SER A 115 12.24 0.37 -12.86
C SER A 115 13.38 -0.45 -13.46
N LEU A 116 13.34 -0.78 -14.75
CA LEU A 116 14.45 -1.44 -15.45
C LEU A 116 15.75 -0.64 -15.36
N GLY A 117 15.70 0.68 -15.49
CA GLY A 117 16.86 1.56 -15.34
C GLY A 117 17.44 1.60 -13.93
N MET A 118 16.73 1.08 -12.92
CA MET A 118 17.16 1.06 -11.52
C MET A 118 17.88 -0.23 -11.10
N VAL A 119 17.83 -1.31 -11.89
CA VAL A 119 18.38 -2.65 -11.51
C VAL A 119 19.79 -2.58 -10.93
N TYR A 120 20.69 -1.80 -11.54
CA TYR A 120 22.09 -1.65 -11.08
C TYR A 120 22.40 -0.28 -10.46
N LYS A 121 21.39 0.57 -10.24
CA LYS A 121 21.57 1.84 -9.53
C LYS A 121 21.57 1.62 -8.02
N CYS A 122 22.08 2.61 -7.29
CA CYS A 122 22.01 2.61 -5.84
C CYS A 122 20.55 2.82 -5.39
N HIS A 123 20.06 1.92 -4.53
CA HIS A 123 18.73 1.98 -3.93
C HIS A 123 18.81 2.71 -2.58
N TYR A 124 18.73 4.03 -2.64
CA TYR A 124 18.76 4.86 -1.43
C TYR A 124 17.44 4.77 -0.65
N PRO A 125 17.48 4.82 0.70
CA PRO A 125 16.30 5.05 1.51
C PRO A 125 15.51 6.27 1.05
N TYR A 126 14.18 6.22 1.18
CA TYR A 126 13.24 7.30 0.81
C TYR A 126 13.23 7.72 -0.66
N LYS A 127 14.01 7.06 -1.53
CA LYS A 127 13.87 7.27 -2.97
C LYS A 127 12.53 6.70 -3.42
N SER A 128 11.63 7.59 -3.80
CA SER A 128 10.34 7.24 -4.39
C SER A 128 10.47 7.17 -5.91
N PRO A 129 9.66 6.35 -6.60
CA PRO A 129 9.60 6.36 -8.04
C PRO A 129 9.15 7.73 -8.60
N GLU A 130 9.74 8.14 -9.73
CA GLU A 130 9.58 9.47 -10.32
C GLU A 130 8.57 9.50 -11.48
N THR A 131 8.41 8.38 -12.20
CA THR A 131 7.47 8.29 -13.34
C THR A 131 6.08 7.83 -12.90
N ALA A 132 5.08 7.79 -13.79
CA ALA A 132 3.74 7.22 -13.52
C ALA A 132 3.07 7.64 -12.19
N ARG A 133 3.33 8.87 -11.74
CA ARG A 133 2.79 9.48 -10.50
C ARG A 133 1.42 10.12 -10.74
N GLY A 134 0.72 10.42 -9.66
CA GLY A 134 -0.58 11.09 -9.69
C GLY A 134 -1.74 10.18 -10.10
N ALA A 135 -1.56 8.86 -10.10
CA ALA A 135 -2.60 7.89 -10.43
C ALA A 135 -3.76 7.94 -9.43
N LYS A 136 -3.46 8.17 -8.14
CA LYS A 136 -4.46 8.38 -7.08
C LYS A 136 -4.05 9.58 -6.22
N LYS A 137 -5.02 10.44 -5.94
CA LYS A 137 -4.86 11.61 -5.07
C LYS A 137 -6.02 11.66 -4.10
N SER A 138 -5.75 11.96 -2.84
CA SER A 138 -6.80 12.21 -1.86
C SER A 138 -7.54 13.52 -2.18
N PRO A 139 -8.76 13.72 -1.67
CA PRO A 139 -9.46 15.01 -1.77
C PRO A 139 -8.72 16.17 -1.05
N PHE A 140 -7.67 15.85 -0.28
CA PHE A 140 -6.88 16.81 0.47
C PHE A 140 -5.57 17.18 -0.24
N HIS A 141 -5.17 16.45 -1.28
CA HIS A 141 -3.88 16.58 -1.96
C HIS A 141 -3.46 18.04 -2.21
N ASP A 142 -4.31 18.84 -2.87
CA ASP A 142 -3.94 20.20 -3.24
C ASP A 142 -3.79 21.13 -2.03
N ARG A 143 -4.53 20.88 -0.95
CA ARG A 143 -4.38 21.62 0.32
C ARG A 143 -3.07 21.24 1.02
N LEU A 144 -2.70 19.96 0.99
CA LEU A 144 -1.42 19.50 1.54
C LEU A 144 -0.25 20.05 0.71
N ALA A 145 -0.37 20.07 -0.61
CA ALA A 145 0.62 20.68 -1.50
C ALA A 145 0.81 22.16 -1.21
N ALA A 146 -0.28 22.91 -1.03
CA ALA A 146 -0.24 24.32 -0.65
C ALA A 146 0.38 24.55 0.75
N ALA A 147 0.29 23.56 1.65
CA ALA A 147 0.94 23.56 2.96
C ALA A 147 2.42 23.12 2.90
N GLY A 148 2.99 22.88 1.72
CA GLY A 148 4.39 22.51 1.55
C GLY A 148 4.67 21.01 1.66
N ALA A 149 3.69 20.14 1.41
CA ALA A 149 3.91 18.69 1.45
C ALA A 149 4.90 18.21 0.37
N TYR A 150 5.83 17.35 0.79
CA TYR A 150 6.55 16.45 -0.10
C TYR A 150 5.76 15.14 -0.25
N PHE A 151 5.47 14.75 -1.49
CA PHE A 151 4.68 13.55 -1.79
C PHE A 151 5.55 12.37 -2.23
N LYS A 152 5.27 11.20 -1.67
CA LYS A 152 5.80 9.91 -2.14
C LYS A 152 4.68 9.04 -2.73
N ASP A 153 5.05 8.09 -3.57
CA ASP A 153 4.16 7.01 -4.00
C ASP A 153 3.90 6.05 -2.82
N VAL A 154 2.63 5.94 -2.41
CA VAL A 154 2.13 5.01 -1.39
C VAL A 154 1.06 4.13 -2.05
N SER A 155 1.48 2.98 -2.59
CA SER A 155 0.60 2.08 -3.36
C SER A 155 -0.17 2.81 -4.49
N GLY A 156 0.48 3.78 -5.14
CA GLY A 156 -0.10 4.62 -6.20
C GLY A 156 -0.81 5.90 -5.73
N TRP A 157 -1.00 6.07 -4.42
CA TRP A 157 -1.46 7.34 -3.84
C TRP A 157 -0.29 8.32 -3.70
N GLU A 158 -0.59 9.59 -3.97
CA GLU A 158 0.28 10.71 -3.58
C GLU A 158 0.16 10.96 -2.07
N GLY A 159 0.98 10.28 -1.28
CA GLY A 159 0.99 10.39 0.18
C GLY A 159 1.97 11.45 0.68
N ALA A 160 1.51 12.38 1.51
CA ALA A 160 2.37 13.38 2.13
C ALA A 160 3.30 12.72 3.16
N ASP A 161 4.61 12.87 2.97
CA ASP A 161 5.64 12.22 3.80
C ASP A 161 6.25 13.17 4.85
N TRP A 162 6.35 14.46 4.51
CA TRP A 162 6.80 15.56 5.37
C TRP A 162 6.42 16.91 4.77
N TYR A 163 6.50 17.98 5.56
CA TYR A 163 6.16 19.34 5.11
C TYR A 163 7.37 20.28 5.18
N ALA A 164 7.61 21.01 4.09
CA ALA A 164 8.62 22.06 4.04
C ALA A 164 8.09 23.35 4.71
N PRO A 165 8.95 24.12 5.40
CA PRO A 165 8.56 25.42 5.94
C PRO A 165 8.33 26.45 4.81
N PRO A 166 7.64 27.57 5.11
CA PRO A 166 7.38 28.62 4.12
C PRO A 166 8.67 29.12 3.44
N GLY A 167 8.65 29.18 2.11
CA GLY A 167 9.78 29.61 1.29
C GLY A 167 10.82 28.53 0.99
N VAL A 168 10.65 27.31 1.52
CA VAL A 168 11.50 26.15 1.20
C VAL A 168 10.76 25.20 0.27
N GLU A 169 11.41 24.81 -0.82
CA GLU A 169 10.85 23.83 -1.76
C GLU A 169 10.82 22.43 -1.11
N PRO A 170 9.68 21.71 -1.14
CA PRO A 170 9.59 20.35 -0.63
C PRO A 170 10.28 19.38 -1.59
N LYS A 171 11.60 19.21 -1.42
CA LYS A 171 12.40 18.24 -2.15
C LYS A 171 13.48 17.59 -1.29
N ILE A 172 13.89 16.39 -1.68
CA ILE A 172 15.10 15.76 -1.16
C ILE A 172 16.30 16.36 -1.90
N GLU A 173 17.17 17.09 -1.21
CA GLU A 173 18.33 17.74 -1.83
C GLU A 173 19.38 16.73 -2.30
N LYS A 174 19.60 15.69 -1.49
CA LYS A 174 20.58 14.65 -1.78
C LYS A 174 20.16 13.34 -1.12
N HIS A 175 20.09 12.27 -1.90
CA HIS A 175 19.91 10.93 -1.38
C HIS A 175 21.14 10.45 -0.59
N SER A 176 20.88 9.80 0.55
CA SER A 176 21.90 9.32 1.46
C SER A 176 21.43 8.07 2.22
N PHE A 177 22.36 7.32 2.80
CA PHE A 177 22.04 6.29 3.80
C PHE A 177 21.96 6.86 5.22
N GLY A 178 22.32 8.14 5.41
CA GLY A 178 22.20 8.86 6.67
C GLY A 178 20.93 9.71 6.75
N ARG A 179 20.95 10.72 7.64
CA ARG A 179 19.86 11.70 7.77
C ARG A 179 19.76 12.58 6.52
N HIS A 180 18.54 12.84 6.09
CA HIS A 180 18.21 13.72 4.97
C HIS A 180 17.86 15.13 5.47
N ASN A 181 17.73 16.09 4.54
CA ASN A 181 17.41 17.49 4.83
C ASN A 181 16.06 17.68 5.53
N PHE A 182 15.12 16.74 5.40
CA PHE A 182 13.80 16.79 6.06
C PHE A 182 13.80 16.26 7.50
N TRP A 183 14.90 15.71 8.01
CA TRP A 183 14.99 15.18 9.39
C TRP A 183 14.49 16.17 10.47
N PRO A 184 14.91 17.45 10.49
CA PRO A 184 14.39 18.41 11.47
C PRO A 184 12.89 18.70 11.30
N TYR A 185 12.32 18.51 10.12
CA TYR A 185 10.88 18.70 9.89
C TYR A 185 10.07 17.56 10.50
N TRP A 186 10.53 16.32 10.34
CA TRP A 186 9.96 15.18 11.08
C TRP A 186 10.06 15.32 12.58
N GLU A 187 11.19 15.84 13.10
CA GLU A 187 11.33 16.11 14.53
C GLU A 187 10.28 17.13 15.00
N ALA A 188 10.06 18.19 14.23
CA ALA A 188 9.03 19.18 14.53
C ALA A 188 7.60 18.61 14.46
N GLU A 189 7.29 17.81 13.43
CA GLU A 189 5.99 17.12 13.29
C GLU A 189 5.75 16.13 14.43
N HIS A 190 6.78 15.38 14.83
CA HIS A 190 6.72 14.47 15.97
C HIS A 190 6.43 15.23 17.26
N LYS A 191 7.15 16.34 17.51
CA LYS A 191 6.91 17.20 18.68
C LYS A 191 5.50 17.79 18.67
N ALA A 192 5.01 18.22 17.51
CA ALA A 192 3.64 18.72 17.35
C ALA A 192 2.59 17.66 17.69
N ALA A 193 2.83 16.39 17.30
CA ALA A 193 1.94 15.28 17.65
C ALA A 193 1.97 14.96 19.16
N ARG A 194 3.13 15.06 19.80
CA ARG A 194 3.32 14.76 21.24
C ARG A 194 2.82 15.86 22.17
N GLU A 195 2.94 17.12 21.76
CA GLU A 195 2.68 18.28 22.64
C GLU A 195 1.41 19.06 22.23
N GLY A 196 0.84 18.76 21.07
CA GLY A 196 -0.26 19.52 20.48
C GLY A 196 -1.33 18.65 19.83
N VAL A 197 -1.65 18.97 18.59
CA VAL A 197 -2.56 18.22 17.74
C VAL A 197 -2.06 18.33 16.30
N ILE A 198 -2.08 17.21 15.59
CA ILE A 198 -1.76 17.13 14.17
C ILE A 198 -2.94 16.59 13.39
N LEU A 199 -2.89 16.83 12.08
CA LEU A 199 -3.77 16.23 11.08
C LEU A 199 -2.89 15.45 10.11
N MET A 200 -3.24 14.20 9.83
CA MET A 200 -2.52 13.32 8.92
C MET A 200 -3.49 12.72 7.91
N ASP A 201 -3.15 12.81 6.62
CA ASP A 201 -3.92 12.18 5.55
C ASP A 201 -3.53 10.71 5.42
N MET A 202 -4.47 9.83 5.76
CA MET A 202 -4.35 8.38 5.68
C MET A 202 -5.32 7.80 4.65
N SER A 203 -5.73 8.61 3.66
CA SER A 203 -6.70 8.20 2.63
C SER A 203 -6.24 6.96 1.83
N PHE A 204 -4.94 6.68 1.79
CA PHE A 204 -4.37 5.50 1.13
C PHE A 204 -4.68 4.17 1.81
N MET A 205 -5.07 4.16 3.11
CA MET A 205 -5.44 2.93 3.82
C MET A 205 -6.60 2.23 3.10
N CYS A 206 -6.56 0.92 2.97
CA CYS A 206 -7.63 0.17 2.31
C CYS A 206 -8.87 0.11 3.19
N LYS A 207 -10.04 0.34 2.61
CA LYS A 207 -11.32 0.43 3.32
C LYS A 207 -12.35 -0.44 2.61
N PHE A 208 -12.99 -1.34 3.35
CA PHE A 208 -14.04 -2.19 2.83
C PHE A 208 -15.33 -2.01 3.61
N LEU A 209 -16.42 -1.82 2.89
CA LEU A 209 -17.77 -1.93 3.43
C LEU A 209 -18.22 -3.38 3.25
N VAL A 210 -18.47 -4.07 4.37
CA VAL A 210 -18.94 -5.47 4.38
C VAL A 210 -20.34 -5.52 4.93
N GLN A 211 -21.29 -6.04 4.15
CA GLN A 211 -22.72 -5.94 4.46
C GLN A 211 -23.48 -7.26 4.28
N GLY A 212 -24.58 -7.40 5.01
CA GLY A 212 -25.54 -8.51 4.91
C GLY A 212 -25.60 -9.35 6.19
N LYS A 213 -26.73 -10.07 6.37
CA LYS A 213 -27.01 -10.89 7.56
C LYS A 213 -25.93 -11.90 7.96
N ASP A 214 -25.14 -12.40 7.01
CA ASP A 214 -24.07 -13.38 7.29
C ASP A 214 -22.69 -12.72 7.46
N ALA A 215 -22.57 -11.40 7.27
CA ALA A 215 -21.29 -10.68 7.29
C ALA A 215 -20.59 -10.78 8.64
N GLY A 216 -21.33 -10.59 9.74
CA GLY A 216 -20.78 -10.66 11.09
C GLY A 216 -20.17 -12.02 11.37
N ALA A 217 -20.91 -13.10 11.12
CA ALA A 217 -20.41 -14.46 11.32
C ALA A 217 -19.24 -14.82 10.40
N ALA A 218 -19.24 -14.34 9.15
CA ALA A 218 -18.14 -14.56 8.22
C ALA A 218 -16.86 -13.82 8.64
N LEU A 219 -16.97 -12.58 9.10
CA LEU A 219 -15.83 -11.80 9.62
C LEU A 219 -15.30 -12.38 10.93
N ASP A 220 -16.19 -12.83 11.82
CA ASP A 220 -15.79 -13.50 13.08
C ASP A 220 -15.01 -14.78 12.80
N TYR A 221 -15.42 -15.56 11.80
CA TYR A 221 -14.75 -16.81 11.42
C TYR A 221 -13.30 -16.62 10.95
N ILE A 222 -13.02 -15.56 10.19
CA ILE A 222 -11.65 -15.29 9.68
C ILE A 222 -10.78 -14.51 10.68
N SER A 223 -11.39 -13.91 11.70
CA SER A 223 -10.72 -13.06 12.68
C SER A 223 -10.23 -13.83 13.90
N ALA A 224 -9.04 -13.48 14.40
CA ALA A 224 -8.50 -14.06 15.63
C ALA A 224 -9.15 -13.48 16.91
N ASN A 225 -9.89 -12.37 16.79
CA ASN A 225 -10.69 -11.77 17.86
C ASN A 225 -12.16 -11.76 17.47
N SER A 226 -13.05 -11.68 18.47
CA SER A 226 -14.49 -11.49 18.24
C SER A 226 -14.78 -10.09 17.72
N VAL A 227 -15.19 -10.01 16.46
CA VAL A 227 -15.54 -8.77 15.76
C VAL A 227 -17.05 -8.58 15.64
N ASN A 228 -17.84 -9.63 15.80
CA ASN A 228 -19.31 -9.57 15.74
C ASN A 228 -19.98 -9.23 17.09
N GLY A 229 -19.35 -8.37 17.89
CA GLY A 229 -19.80 -7.95 19.21
C GLY A 229 -20.88 -6.85 19.20
N PRO A 230 -20.87 -5.92 20.17
CA PRO A 230 -21.72 -4.73 20.17
C PRO A 230 -21.45 -3.84 18.95
N ALA A 231 -22.49 -3.17 18.44
CA ALA A 231 -22.34 -2.15 17.41
C ALA A 231 -21.51 -0.97 17.91
N ASN A 232 -21.04 -0.13 16.99
CA ASN A 232 -20.23 1.07 17.22
C ASN A 232 -18.91 0.77 17.94
N THR A 233 -18.37 -0.43 17.71
CA THR A 233 -17.14 -0.91 18.36
C THR A 233 -16.13 -1.32 17.30
N ILE A 234 -14.89 -0.88 17.48
CA ILE A 234 -13.73 -1.28 16.69
C ILE A 234 -13.02 -2.43 17.40
N THR A 235 -12.75 -3.50 16.65
CA THR A 235 -11.91 -4.60 17.09
C THR A 235 -10.67 -4.64 16.21
N TYR A 236 -9.49 -4.48 16.83
CA TYR A 236 -8.21 -4.80 16.20
C TYR A 236 -8.04 -6.32 16.20
N THR A 237 -7.71 -6.90 15.05
CA THR A 237 -7.61 -8.36 14.89
C THR A 237 -6.70 -8.73 13.75
N GLN A 238 -6.22 -9.96 13.79
CA GLN A 238 -5.44 -10.57 12.72
C GLN A 238 -6.31 -11.59 12.00
N TRP A 239 -6.06 -11.75 10.70
CA TRP A 239 -6.55 -12.91 9.95
C TRP A 239 -5.44 -13.93 9.83
N LEU A 240 -5.82 -15.19 10.02
CA LEU A 240 -4.91 -16.32 10.00
C LEU A 240 -5.31 -17.27 8.88
N ASN A 241 -4.32 -17.92 8.26
CA ASN A 241 -4.62 -19.07 7.40
C ASN A 241 -4.86 -20.34 8.23
N LYS A 242 -5.22 -21.42 7.53
CA LYS A 242 -5.47 -22.74 8.12
C LYS A 242 -4.29 -23.35 8.88
N PHE A 243 -3.09 -22.78 8.76
CA PHE A 243 -1.87 -23.19 9.48
C PHE A 243 -1.55 -22.28 10.66
N GLY A 244 -2.40 -21.29 10.97
CA GLY A 244 -2.19 -20.33 12.05
C GLY A 244 -1.15 -19.26 11.75
N LYS A 245 -0.74 -19.08 10.48
CA LYS A 245 0.16 -17.99 10.08
C LYS A 245 -0.65 -16.72 9.77
N LEU A 246 -0.05 -15.56 10.04
CA LEU A 246 -0.65 -14.26 9.77
C LEU A 246 -0.82 -14.02 8.26
N GLU A 247 -2.03 -13.61 7.86
CA GLU A 247 -2.38 -13.19 6.50
C GLU A 247 -2.66 -11.68 6.45
N ALA A 248 -3.32 -11.14 7.47
CA ALA A 248 -3.59 -9.71 7.56
C ALA A 248 -3.61 -9.22 9.01
N ASP A 249 -3.31 -7.94 9.19
CA ASP A 249 -3.45 -7.21 10.44
C ASP A 249 -4.30 -5.96 10.21
N LEU A 250 -5.43 -5.85 10.89
CA LEU A 250 -6.48 -4.90 10.51
C LEU A 250 -7.42 -4.56 11.65
N THR A 251 -8.32 -3.62 11.37
CA THR A 251 -9.45 -3.32 12.25
C THR A 251 -10.77 -3.67 11.58
N VAL A 252 -11.70 -4.21 12.36
CA VAL A 252 -13.09 -4.40 11.98
C VAL A 252 -13.96 -3.54 12.89
N THR A 253 -14.69 -2.61 12.30
CA THR A 253 -15.67 -1.78 13.00
C THR A 253 -17.06 -2.32 12.72
N LYS A 254 -17.79 -2.76 13.75
CA LYS A 254 -19.21 -3.10 13.60
C LYS A 254 -20.02 -1.82 13.67
N LEU A 255 -20.70 -1.46 12.59
CA LEU A 255 -21.56 -0.26 12.50
C LEU A 255 -23.04 -0.57 12.74
N GLY A 256 -23.42 -1.85 12.64
CA GLY A 256 -24.76 -2.36 12.90
C GLY A 256 -24.79 -3.87 12.73
N ASP A 257 -25.96 -4.49 12.84
CA ASP A 257 -26.09 -5.96 12.78
C ASP A 257 -25.64 -6.55 11.43
N GLU A 258 -25.82 -5.80 10.35
CA GLU A 258 -25.49 -6.24 8.98
C GLU A 258 -24.51 -5.29 8.28
N LYS A 259 -23.78 -4.44 9.02
CA LYS A 259 -22.89 -3.42 8.44
C LYS A 259 -21.58 -3.35 9.20
N PHE A 260 -20.48 -3.61 8.50
CA PHE A 260 -19.13 -3.62 9.04
C PHE A 260 -18.21 -2.78 8.14
N PHE A 261 -17.21 -2.16 8.75
CA PHE A 261 -16.19 -1.38 8.07
C PHE A 261 -14.81 -1.94 8.43
N VAL A 262 -14.13 -2.48 7.42
CA VAL A 262 -12.83 -3.14 7.58
C VAL A 262 -11.75 -2.22 7.04
N VAL A 263 -10.73 -1.93 7.85
CA VAL A 263 -9.61 -1.08 7.45
C VAL A 263 -8.31 -1.84 7.59
N VAL A 264 -7.55 -1.91 6.50
CA VAL A 264 -6.28 -2.66 6.38
C VAL A 264 -5.23 -1.80 5.67
N THR A 265 -3.96 -2.17 5.80
CA THR A 265 -2.84 -1.47 5.15
C THR A 265 -3.00 -1.37 3.62
N ASP A 266 -2.44 -0.32 3.02
CA ASP A 266 -2.53 0.01 1.58
C ASP A 266 -2.00 -1.09 0.66
N THR A 267 -1.02 -1.84 1.14
CA THR A 267 -0.36 -2.91 0.37
C THR A 267 -1.17 -4.20 0.30
N GLN A 268 -2.24 -4.32 1.10
CA GLN A 268 -3.03 -5.55 1.23
C GLN A 268 -4.43 -5.48 0.60
N LEU A 269 -4.74 -4.43 -0.18
CA LEU A 269 -6.05 -4.22 -0.81
C LEU A 269 -6.66 -5.52 -1.38
N ARG A 270 -6.05 -6.08 -2.43
CA ARG A 270 -6.63 -7.24 -3.11
C ARG A 270 -6.46 -8.52 -2.31
N HIS A 271 -5.44 -8.61 -1.47
CA HIS A 271 -5.24 -9.77 -0.60
C HIS A 271 -6.39 -9.91 0.41
N ALA A 272 -6.68 -8.84 1.16
CA ALA A 272 -7.77 -8.81 2.11
C ALA A 272 -9.14 -8.97 1.43
N GLU A 273 -9.35 -8.33 0.28
CA GLU A 273 -10.57 -8.51 -0.51
C GLU A 273 -10.76 -9.97 -0.93
N THR A 274 -9.69 -10.62 -1.41
CA THR A 274 -9.72 -12.02 -1.84
C THR A 274 -10.07 -12.96 -0.69
N ILE A 275 -9.46 -12.77 0.48
CA ILE A 275 -9.77 -13.55 1.69
C ILE A 275 -11.24 -13.41 2.04
N MET A 276 -11.77 -12.19 2.12
CA MET A 276 -13.18 -11.98 2.46
C MET A 276 -14.12 -12.61 1.42
N ARG A 277 -13.91 -12.32 0.13
CA ARG A 277 -14.77 -12.85 -0.95
C ARG A 277 -14.80 -14.37 -0.97
N ARG A 278 -13.65 -15.02 -0.81
CA ARG A 278 -13.57 -16.50 -0.78
C ARG A 278 -14.26 -17.09 0.44
N ASN A 279 -14.14 -16.46 1.61
CA ASN A 279 -14.80 -16.92 2.84
C ASN A 279 -16.30 -16.57 2.91
N MET A 280 -16.78 -15.68 2.04
CA MET A 280 -18.18 -15.25 1.97
C MET A 280 -18.96 -15.88 0.81
N GLU A 281 -18.32 -16.71 -0.02
CA GLU A 281 -18.99 -17.40 -1.10
C GLU A 281 -20.16 -18.27 -0.59
N GLY A 282 -21.32 -18.15 -1.26
CA GLY A 282 -22.54 -18.85 -0.86
C GLY A 282 -23.25 -18.28 0.37
N LYS A 283 -22.71 -17.23 1.00
CA LYS A 283 -23.32 -16.53 2.14
C LYS A 283 -24.02 -15.25 1.68
N HIS A 284 -24.98 -14.76 2.46
CA HIS A 284 -25.57 -13.44 2.27
C HIS A 284 -24.68 -12.36 2.92
N ALA A 285 -23.50 -12.19 2.34
CA ALA A 285 -22.51 -11.20 2.71
C ALA A 285 -21.83 -10.62 1.46
N PHE A 286 -21.62 -9.30 1.43
CA PHE A 286 -21.12 -8.57 0.28
C PHE A 286 -19.94 -7.69 0.70
N VAL A 287 -18.88 -7.69 -0.11
CA VAL A 287 -17.66 -6.90 0.11
C VAL A 287 -17.57 -5.84 -0.97
N THR A 288 -17.44 -4.59 -0.56
CA THR A 288 -17.24 -3.45 -1.46
C THR A 288 -15.97 -2.71 -1.07
N ASP A 289 -15.01 -2.58 -1.99
CA ASP A 289 -13.89 -1.66 -1.83
C ASP A 289 -14.41 -0.21 -1.90
N VAL A 290 -14.28 0.50 -0.78
CA VAL A 290 -14.68 1.91 -0.63
C VAL A 290 -13.46 2.80 -0.37
N THR A 291 -12.25 2.31 -0.64
CA THR A 291 -10.99 3.02 -0.43
C THR A 291 -10.96 4.36 -1.17
N GLY A 292 -11.37 4.37 -2.43
CA GLY A 292 -11.45 5.59 -3.24
C GLY A 292 -12.68 6.47 -2.95
N ALA A 293 -13.63 5.98 -2.17
CA ALA A 293 -14.86 6.69 -1.85
C ALA A 293 -14.77 7.52 -0.55
N TYR A 294 -13.79 7.23 0.31
CA TYR A 294 -13.58 7.93 1.58
C TYR A 294 -12.22 8.60 1.64
N GLY A 295 -12.20 9.88 1.97
CA GLY A 295 -11.01 10.52 2.54
C GLY A 295 -10.83 10.07 3.98
N GLN A 296 -9.60 9.91 4.45
CA GLN A 296 -9.31 9.61 5.86
C GLN A 296 -8.35 10.64 6.44
N LEU A 297 -8.82 11.36 7.46
CA LEU A 297 -8.01 12.30 8.25
C LEU A 297 -7.86 11.79 9.67
N ASN A 298 -6.61 11.61 10.09
CA ASN A 298 -6.27 11.26 11.45
C ASN A 298 -5.97 12.55 12.24
N ILE A 299 -6.76 12.82 13.28
CA ILE A 299 -6.60 13.94 14.20
C ILE A 299 -6.01 13.42 15.50
N GLN A 300 -4.72 13.65 15.75
CA GLN A 300 -3.96 12.95 16.79
C GLN A 300 -3.14 13.92 17.64
N GLY A 301 -2.99 13.61 18.92
CA GLY A 301 -2.23 14.39 19.92
C GLY A 301 -3.08 14.74 21.16
N PRO A 302 -2.45 15.17 22.27
CA PRO A 302 -3.14 15.46 23.53
C PRO A 302 -4.26 16.50 23.41
N LYS A 303 -4.17 17.42 22.44
CA LYS A 303 -5.19 18.46 22.18
C LYS A 303 -6.26 18.06 21.17
N SER A 304 -6.24 16.83 20.65
CA SER A 304 -7.20 16.37 19.63
C SER A 304 -8.64 16.42 20.09
N ARG A 305 -8.95 16.08 21.35
CA ARG A 305 -10.32 16.16 21.87
C ARG A 305 -10.83 17.60 21.96
N GLU A 306 -10.00 18.53 22.39
CA GLU A 306 -10.35 19.96 22.45
C GLU A 306 -10.74 20.46 21.05
N LEU A 307 -9.91 20.15 20.05
CA LEU A 307 -10.20 20.47 18.66
C LEU A 307 -11.50 19.81 18.17
N MET A 308 -11.66 18.50 18.39
CA MET A 308 -12.86 17.78 17.95
C MET A 308 -14.13 18.33 18.59
N GLN A 309 -14.11 18.63 19.89
CA GLN A 309 -15.26 19.17 20.60
C GLN A 309 -15.69 20.54 20.07
N ALA A 310 -14.75 21.35 19.56
CA ALA A 310 -15.05 22.65 18.94
C ALA A 310 -15.71 22.51 17.55
N LEU A 311 -15.59 21.35 16.91
CA LEU A 311 -16.05 21.11 15.53
C LEU A 311 -17.38 20.37 15.43
N THR A 312 -17.85 19.76 16.52
CA THR A 312 -19.09 18.98 16.54
C THR A 312 -19.92 19.25 17.80
N SER A 313 -21.24 19.08 17.69
CA SER A 313 -22.15 19.14 18.84
C SER A 313 -22.19 17.83 19.64
N VAL A 314 -21.53 16.78 19.17
CA VAL A 314 -21.42 15.50 19.89
C VAL A 314 -20.46 15.66 21.07
N ASP A 315 -20.81 15.06 22.22
CA ASP A 315 -19.92 15.01 23.38
C ASP A 315 -18.72 14.09 23.10
N MET A 316 -17.52 14.67 23.13
CA MET A 316 -16.24 13.99 22.89
C MET A 316 -15.54 13.58 24.19
N SER A 317 -16.22 13.68 25.34
CA SER A 317 -15.76 13.17 26.64
C SER A 317 -15.41 11.68 26.58
N ASN A 318 -14.62 11.22 27.55
CA ASN A 318 -14.18 9.82 27.56
C ASN A 318 -15.35 8.85 27.81
N GLU A 319 -16.34 9.30 28.56
CA GLU A 319 -17.55 8.56 28.92
C GLU A 319 -18.50 8.45 27.72
N ALA A 320 -18.70 9.54 26.98
CA ALA A 320 -19.58 9.56 25.81
C ALA A 320 -18.95 8.96 24.55
N PHE A 321 -17.62 9.09 24.39
CA PHE A 321 -16.89 8.60 23.23
C PHE A 321 -15.63 7.82 23.67
N PRO A 322 -15.78 6.60 24.22
CA PRO A 322 -14.67 5.83 24.75
C PRO A 322 -13.71 5.34 23.64
N PHE A 323 -12.53 4.85 24.04
CA PHE A 323 -11.57 4.29 23.09
C PHE A 323 -12.18 3.09 22.34
N ARG A 324 -11.91 3.00 21.03
CA ARG A 324 -12.51 2.05 20.07
C ARG A 324 -14.00 2.24 19.80
N HIS A 325 -14.56 3.40 20.16
CA HIS A 325 -15.91 3.74 19.74
C HIS A 325 -15.93 4.29 18.30
N ALA A 326 -17.00 4.01 17.58
CA ALA A 326 -17.25 4.49 16.23
C ALA A 326 -18.65 5.10 16.15
N ARG A 327 -18.78 6.29 15.58
CA ARG A 327 -20.07 6.99 15.49
C ARG A 327 -20.06 7.96 14.33
N GLU A 328 -21.20 8.06 13.65
CA GLU A 328 -21.43 9.16 12.71
C GLU A 328 -21.67 10.46 13.48
N ILE A 329 -20.88 11.48 13.16
CA ILE A 329 -20.98 12.83 13.73
C ILE A 329 -21.13 13.86 12.62
N ASP A 330 -21.56 15.06 12.99
CA ASP A 330 -21.66 16.20 12.07
C ASP A 330 -20.51 17.18 12.34
N ILE A 331 -19.80 17.58 11.28
CA ILE A 331 -18.78 18.63 11.29
C ILE A 331 -19.12 19.64 10.20
N GLY A 332 -19.54 20.85 10.61
CA GLY A 332 -20.16 21.79 9.68
C GLY A 332 -21.40 21.18 9.02
N PHE A 333 -21.42 21.11 7.70
CA PHE A 333 -22.50 20.46 6.92
C PHE A 333 -22.18 19.01 6.51
N ALA A 334 -21.00 18.49 6.87
CA ALA A 334 -20.59 17.14 6.50
C ALA A 334 -20.98 16.13 7.59
N ARG A 335 -21.56 15.00 7.16
CA ARG A 335 -21.77 13.80 7.97
C ARG A 335 -20.53 12.92 7.80
N VAL A 336 -19.83 12.63 8.90
CA VAL A 336 -18.55 11.89 8.87
C VAL A 336 -18.62 10.70 9.82
N LEU A 337 -18.02 9.58 9.43
CA LEU A 337 -17.78 8.48 10.38
C LEU A 337 -16.54 8.84 11.19
N CYS A 338 -16.73 9.14 12.46
CA CYS A 338 -15.65 9.40 13.41
C CYS A 338 -15.40 8.14 14.24
N VAL A 339 -14.13 7.78 14.39
CA VAL A 339 -13.72 6.66 15.25
C VAL A 339 -12.62 7.11 16.19
N ARG A 340 -12.61 6.61 17.43
CA ARG A 340 -11.57 6.93 18.41
C ARG A 340 -10.56 5.79 18.48
N ILE A 341 -9.50 5.92 17.69
CA ILE A 341 -8.38 4.98 17.65
C ILE A 341 -7.09 5.75 17.35
N THR A 342 -5.94 5.11 17.58
CA THR A 342 -4.64 5.73 17.32
C THR A 342 -3.63 4.71 16.80
N TYR A 343 -2.85 5.15 15.82
CA TYR A 343 -1.63 4.47 15.38
C TYR A 343 -0.37 5.10 16.00
N LEU A 344 -0.47 6.31 16.56
CA LEU A 344 0.66 7.10 17.07
C LEU A 344 0.92 6.89 18.58
N GLY A 345 0.01 6.19 19.26
CA GLY A 345 0.01 6.02 20.71
C GLY A 345 -0.52 7.24 21.49
N GLU A 346 -1.10 8.22 20.80
CA GLU A 346 -1.67 9.43 21.40
C GLU A 346 -3.19 9.39 21.45
N LEU A 347 -3.79 10.30 22.21
CA LEU A 347 -5.22 10.57 22.06
C LEU A 347 -5.51 11.01 20.62
N GLY A 348 -6.55 10.44 20.00
CA GLY A 348 -6.98 10.91 18.70
C GLY A 348 -8.14 10.16 18.10
N TYR A 349 -8.49 10.60 16.90
CA TYR A 349 -9.65 10.18 16.14
C TYR A 349 -9.27 10.00 14.67
N GLU A 350 -9.97 9.13 13.97
CA GLU A 350 -9.92 9.06 12.50
C GLU A 350 -11.29 9.47 11.96
N LEU A 351 -11.26 10.33 10.94
CA LEU A 351 -12.44 10.85 10.27
C LEU A 351 -12.49 10.29 8.87
N TYR A 352 -13.53 9.50 8.59
CA TYR A 352 -13.83 9.00 7.25
C TYR A 352 -14.90 9.93 6.65
N ILE A 353 -14.51 10.65 5.58
CA ILE A 353 -15.22 11.78 4.97
C ILE A 353 -15.64 11.44 3.55
#